data_AF-A0A1I7XS36-F1
#
_entry.id   AF-A0A1I7XS36-F1
#
_cell.length_a   1.000
_cell.length_b   1.000
_cell.length_c   1.000
_cell.angle_alpha   90.00
_cell.angle_beta   90.00
_cell.angle_gamma   90.00
#
_symmetry.space_group_name_H-M   'P 1'
#
loop_
_entity.id
_entity.type
_entity.pdbx_description
1 polymer ?
#
loop_
_entity_poly.entity_id
_entity_poly.type
_entity_poly.pdbx_seq_one_letter_code
_entity_poly.pdbx_strand_id
1 'polypeptide(L)'
;MVIVYYYDSVFMTPDSITAANSAVSCCRTMAEYIMEDKISNGFAIVRPPGHHSDVFSACGFCIFNNTSQAAEAVFNFGVDRILIVDFDMHHGQGTQRIYYEDKRVLYFSIHRYENGLFWPHLQESNFDHIGKGEGRGYTVNVLLNEIGCNDADYISMFWNVLWPLAVEFNPDFVVVSAGFDACLGDPIGEMNLSPDGYSHMIYQLKALGSGKLLMILEIIDKLNETKLLNKCIVIKNGRSASNVELEAVHDRPYIHRIRRTIMMSDEELRNEEISFDPIYLTRESFNIATTAVGAVLQVN
;
A
#
# COMPACT_ATOMS: atom_id res chain seq x y z
N MET A 1 3.99 -20.94 -12.31
CA MET A 1 2.90 -20.53 -11.42
C MET A 1 2.56 -21.71 -10.54
N VAL A 2 2.73 -21.57 -9.23
CA VAL A 2 2.40 -22.60 -8.23
C VAL A 2 1.24 -22.06 -7.40
N ILE A 3 0.17 -22.84 -7.30
CA ILE A 3 -0.92 -22.56 -6.35
C ILE A 3 -0.45 -23.08 -5.01
N VAL A 4 -0.36 -22.20 -4.01
CA VAL A 4 0.12 -22.57 -2.68
C VAL A 4 -1.09 -22.95 -1.84
N TYR A 5 -1.44 -24.24 -1.82
CA TYR A 5 -2.62 -24.78 -1.11
C TYR A 5 -2.64 -24.54 0.41
N TYR A 6 -1.55 -24.04 1.00
CA TYR A 6 -1.47 -23.66 2.41
C TYR A 6 -2.07 -22.29 2.71
N TYR A 7 -2.32 -21.46 1.68
CA TYR A 7 -2.82 -20.10 1.83
C TYR A 7 -4.14 -19.93 1.06
N ASP A 8 -5.08 -19.19 1.66
CA ASP A 8 -6.33 -18.86 0.99
C ASP A 8 -6.10 -17.85 -0.13
N SER A 9 -6.45 -18.25 -1.36
CA SER A 9 -6.45 -17.39 -2.55
C SER A 9 -5.09 -16.75 -2.86
N VAL A 10 -4.01 -17.54 -2.81
CA VAL A 10 -2.65 -17.11 -3.17
C VAL A 10 -2.06 -17.97 -4.27
N PHE A 11 -1.47 -17.31 -5.28
CA PHE A 11 -0.60 -17.93 -6.27
C PHE A 11 0.76 -17.27 -6.25
N MET A 12 1.82 -18.03 -6.53
CA MET A 12 3.19 -17.52 -6.58
C MET A 12 3.93 -17.97 -7.84
N THR A 13 4.86 -17.14 -8.28
CA THR A 13 5.90 -17.45 -9.26
C THR A 13 7.28 -17.25 -8.59
N PRO A 14 8.38 -17.71 -9.21
CA PRO A 14 9.72 -17.47 -8.66
C PRO A 14 10.01 -15.98 -8.38
N ASP A 15 9.39 -15.06 -9.12
CA ASP A 15 9.59 -13.61 -8.99
C ASP A 15 8.63 -12.93 -7.99
N SER A 16 7.65 -13.66 -7.43
CA SER A 16 6.63 -13.07 -6.55
C SER A 16 7.23 -12.40 -5.32
N ILE A 17 8.27 -12.98 -4.72
CA ILE A 17 8.94 -12.39 -3.55
C ILE A 17 9.70 -11.12 -3.93
N THR A 18 10.37 -11.10 -5.07
CA THR A 18 11.06 -9.91 -5.59
C THR A 18 10.08 -8.78 -5.85
N ALA A 19 8.93 -9.08 -6.46
CA ALA A 19 7.87 -8.11 -6.68
C ALA A 19 7.29 -7.57 -5.36
N ALA A 20 6.99 -8.45 -4.40
CA ALA A 20 6.48 -8.07 -3.08
C ALA A 20 7.47 -7.20 -2.29
N ASN A 21 8.76 -7.54 -2.31
CA ASN A 21 9.82 -6.72 -1.70
C ASN A 21 9.92 -5.34 -2.35
N SER A 22 9.76 -5.27 -3.68
CA SER A 22 9.76 -3.99 -4.41
C SER A 22 8.55 -3.13 -4.03
N ALA A 23 7.36 -3.74 -3.87
CA ALA A 23 6.15 -3.07 -3.42
C ALA A 23 6.33 -2.49 -2.00
N VAL A 24 6.82 -3.30 -1.06
CA VAL A 24 7.12 -2.88 0.31
C VAL A 24 8.14 -1.74 0.32
N SER A 25 9.24 -1.89 -0.40
CA SER A 25 10.30 -0.87 -0.47
C SER A 25 9.79 0.45 -1.03
N CYS A 26 8.96 0.41 -2.08
CA CYS A 26 8.32 1.61 -2.63
C CYS A 26 7.44 2.31 -1.59
N CYS A 27 6.57 1.57 -0.90
CA CYS A 27 5.66 2.13 0.10
C CYS A 27 6.41 2.74 1.29
N ARG A 28 7.41 2.03 1.82
CA ARG A 28 8.26 2.54 2.91
C ARG A 28 9.01 3.80 2.49
N THR A 29 9.69 3.78 1.35
CA THR A 29 10.47 4.92 0.85
C THR A 29 9.59 6.16 0.63
N MET A 30 8.38 5.98 0.06
CA MET A 30 7.45 7.10 -0.14
C MET A 30 6.97 7.68 1.19
N ALA A 31 6.68 6.82 2.18
CA ALA A 31 6.28 7.27 3.51
C ALA A 31 7.40 8.07 4.20
N GLU A 32 8.65 7.58 4.11
CA GLU A 32 9.85 8.28 4.60
C GLU A 32 10.04 9.63 3.92
N TYR A 33 9.89 9.71 2.59
CA TYR A 33 10.00 10.97 1.84
C TYR A 33 8.92 11.98 2.23
N ILE A 34 7.71 11.54 2.57
CA ILE A 34 6.67 12.42 3.11
C ILE A 34 7.07 12.92 4.51
N MET A 35 7.62 12.05 5.36
CA MET A 35 8.05 12.43 6.71
C MET A 35 9.23 13.39 6.72
N GLU A 36 10.13 13.27 5.75
CA GLU A 36 11.26 14.17 5.52
C GLU A 36 10.88 15.46 4.77
N ASP A 37 9.59 15.66 4.49
CA ASP A 37 9.04 16.78 3.71
C ASP A 37 9.68 16.93 2.30
N LYS A 38 10.23 15.85 1.74
CA LYS A 38 10.74 15.80 0.35
C LYS A 38 9.60 15.81 -0.67
N ILE A 39 8.47 15.21 -0.30
CA ILE A 39 7.20 15.25 -1.02
C ILE A 39 6.07 15.53 -0.03
N SER A 40 4.96 16.12 -0.50
CA SER A 40 3.85 16.47 0.40
C SER A 40 2.89 15.30 0.67
N ASN A 41 2.75 14.39 -0.30
CA ASN A 41 1.90 13.20 -0.28
C ASN A 41 2.35 12.29 -1.44
N GLY A 42 1.80 11.09 -1.52
CA GLY A 42 2.15 10.15 -2.58
C GLY A 42 1.07 9.13 -2.90
N PHE A 43 1.19 8.51 -4.08
CA PHE A 43 0.40 7.34 -4.47
C PHE A 43 1.34 6.25 -5.01
N ALA A 44 1.52 5.19 -4.24
CA ALA A 44 2.28 4.01 -4.60
C ALA A 44 1.45 3.08 -5.48
N ILE A 45 1.78 3.00 -6.76
CA ILE A 45 1.15 2.09 -7.73
C ILE A 45 1.95 0.79 -7.73
N VAL A 46 1.61 -0.11 -6.82
CA VAL A 46 2.39 -1.33 -6.54
C VAL A 46 1.56 -2.60 -6.74
N ARG A 47 2.25 -3.71 -6.94
CA ARG A 47 1.71 -5.08 -6.88
C ARG A 47 2.81 -6.06 -6.47
N PRO A 48 2.51 -7.16 -5.75
CA PRO A 48 1.20 -7.59 -5.26
C PRO A 48 0.57 -6.66 -4.18
N PRO A 49 -0.75 -6.78 -3.93
CA PRO A 49 -1.43 -6.08 -2.82
C PRO A 49 -0.90 -6.48 -1.44
N GLY A 50 -1.41 -5.83 -0.39
CA GLY A 50 -0.95 -6.03 0.98
C GLY A 50 -2.01 -6.26 2.05
N HIS A 51 -3.20 -5.64 1.99
CA HIS A 51 -4.06 -5.52 3.18
C HIS A 51 -4.61 -6.84 3.77
N HIS A 52 -4.61 -7.95 3.02
CA HIS A 52 -4.96 -9.29 3.54
C HIS A 52 -3.80 -10.04 4.19
N SER A 53 -2.56 -9.60 3.98
CA SER A 53 -1.39 -10.24 4.58
C SER A 53 -1.34 -9.91 6.08
N ASP A 54 -1.28 -10.97 6.88
CA ASP A 54 -1.19 -10.93 8.34
C ASP A 54 0.26 -11.22 8.78
N VAL A 55 0.58 -11.06 10.06
CA VAL A 55 1.91 -11.25 10.66
C VAL A 55 2.52 -12.62 10.30
N PHE A 56 1.69 -13.65 10.20
CA PHE A 56 2.13 -15.03 10.04
C PHE A 56 1.74 -15.68 8.70
N SER A 57 1.02 -14.99 7.82
CA SER A 57 0.43 -15.61 6.63
C SER A 57 0.20 -14.66 5.46
N ALA A 58 0.49 -15.14 4.25
CA ALA A 58 -0.05 -14.60 3.02
C ALA A 58 -1.54 -14.97 2.87
N CYS A 59 -2.32 -14.14 2.19
CA CYS A 59 -3.75 -14.36 1.93
C CYS A 59 -4.24 -13.41 0.82
N GLY A 60 -5.24 -13.81 0.02
CA GLY A 60 -5.93 -12.91 -0.92
C GLY A 60 -4.99 -12.14 -1.84
N PHE A 61 -4.10 -12.87 -2.53
CA PHE A 61 -3.04 -12.32 -3.38
C PHE A 61 -1.95 -11.47 -2.67
N CYS A 62 -2.11 -11.19 -1.37
CA CYS A 62 -1.18 -10.40 -0.57
C CYS A 62 -0.08 -11.27 0.02
N ILE A 63 1.18 -10.85 -0.15
CA ILE A 63 2.35 -11.55 0.39
C ILE A 63 2.89 -10.84 1.63
N PHE A 64 2.99 -9.51 1.57
CA PHE A 64 3.40 -8.66 2.67
C PHE A 64 2.43 -7.49 2.78
N ASN A 65 2.15 -7.04 4.00
CA ASN A 65 1.24 -5.93 4.21
C ASN A 65 1.91 -4.58 3.92
N ASN A 66 1.79 -4.11 2.68
CA ASN A 66 2.37 -2.85 2.20
C ASN A 66 1.94 -1.63 3.05
N THR A 67 0.66 -1.59 3.42
CA THR A 67 0.06 -0.54 4.24
C THR A 67 0.69 -0.51 5.64
N SER A 68 0.74 -1.65 6.31
CA SER A 68 1.42 -1.76 7.61
C SER A 68 2.91 -1.46 7.51
N GLN A 69 3.59 -1.88 6.44
CA GLN A 69 5.01 -1.58 6.26
C GLN A 69 5.28 -0.06 6.12
N ALA A 70 4.42 0.67 5.41
CA ALA A 70 4.49 2.12 5.36
C ALA A 70 4.25 2.77 6.73
N ALA A 71 3.24 2.29 7.47
CA ALA A 71 2.96 2.76 8.82
C ALA A 71 4.14 2.53 9.78
N GLU A 72 4.74 1.34 9.75
CA GLU A 72 5.94 1.03 10.54
C GLU A 72 7.16 1.89 10.17
N ALA A 73 7.29 2.29 8.90
CA ALA A 73 8.39 3.16 8.48
C ALA A 73 8.32 4.53 9.17
N VAL A 74 7.12 5.13 9.23
CA VAL A 74 6.96 6.50 9.76
C VAL A 74 6.99 6.57 11.28
N PHE A 75 6.76 5.46 12.01
CA PHE A 75 7.02 5.42 13.46
C PHE A 75 8.47 5.77 13.80
N ASN A 76 9.44 5.41 12.95
CA ASN A 76 10.85 5.79 13.14
C ASN A 76 11.12 7.29 12.98
N PHE A 77 10.15 8.06 12.48
CA PHE A 77 10.21 9.51 12.30
C PHE A 77 9.43 10.26 13.40
N GLY A 78 9.02 9.57 14.47
CA GLY A 78 8.31 10.17 15.59
C GLY A 78 6.83 10.43 15.34
N VAL A 79 6.24 9.74 14.36
CA VAL A 79 4.78 9.69 14.20
C VAL A 79 4.18 8.93 15.38
N ASP A 80 3.14 9.46 16.03
CA ASP A 80 2.49 8.79 17.16
C ASP A 80 1.11 8.24 16.79
N ARG A 81 0.42 8.86 15.82
CA ARG A 81 -0.95 8.51 15.43
C ARG A 81 -1.08 8.37 13.92
N ILE A 82 -1.42 7.17 13.46
CA ILE A 82 -1.60 6.84 12.04
C ILE A 82 -3.06 6.47 11.81
N LEU A 83 -3.71 7.14 10.85
CA LEU A 83 -5.01 6.72 10.35
C LEU A 83 -4.80 5.87 9.10
N ILE A 84 -5.30 4.62 9.12
CA ILE A 84 -5.38 3.77 7.95
C ILE A 84 -6.85 3.76 7.49
N VAL A 85 -7.09 4.18 6.26
CA VAL A 85 -8.41 4.13 5.61
C VAL A 85 -8.38 3.10 4.48
N ASP A 86 -9.20 2.07 4.60
CA ASP A 86 -9.32 1.00 3.62
C ASP A 86 -10.59 1.18 2.80
N PHE A 87 -10.42 1.49 1.53
CA PHE A 87 -11.50 1.68 0.54
C PHE A 87 -11.66 0.48 -0.41
N ASP A 88 -10.83 -0.55 -0.24
CA ASP A 88 -11.01 -1.81 -0.96
C ASP A 88 -12.33 -2.47 -0.56
N MET A 89 -12.99 -3.15 -1.51
CA MET A 89 -14.28 -3.78 -1.24
C MET A 89 -14.17 -4.93 -0.25
N HIS A 90 -12.99 -5.54 -0.14
CA HIS A 90 -12.74 -6.63 0.76
C HIS A 90 -12.22 -6.09 2.10
N HIS A 91 -12.64 -6.73 3.19
CA HIS A 91 -12.09 -6.40 4.50
C HIS A 91 -10.59 -6.73 4.55
N GLY A 92 -9.77 -5.74 4.88
CA GLY A 92 -8.32 -5.90 5.11
C GLY A 92 -8.01 -6.52 6.48
N GLN A 93 -8.43 -7.77 6.69
CA GLN A 93 -8.24 -8.53 7.93
C GLN A 93 -6.79 -8.61 8.39
N GLY A 94 -5.83 -8.64 7.46
CA GLY A 94 -4.40 -8.63 7.78
C GLY A 94 -4.02 -7.35 8.52
N THR A 95 -4.40 -6.20 7.97
CA THR A 95 -4.16 -4.88 8.57
C THR A 95 -4.88 -4.75 9.92
N GLN A 96 -6.14 -5.19 10.02
CA GLN A 96 -6.90 -5.19 11.27
C GLN A 96 -6.17 -5.97 12.37
N ARG A 97 -5.71 -7.19 12.07
CA ARG A 97 -5.05 -8.07 13.05
C ARG A 97 -3.71 -7.54 13.52
N ILE A 98 -2.91 -6.98 12.60
CA ILE A 98 -1.60 -6.37 12.94
C ILE A 98 -1.75 -5.28 14.00
N TYR A 99 -2.79 -4.44 13.91
CA TYR A 99 -3.00 -3.29 14.79
C TYR A 99 -4.11 -3.49 15.83
N TYR A 100 -4.65 -4.69 15.98
CA TYR A 100 -5.84 -4.94 16.80
C TYR A 100 -5.70 -4.55 18.28
N GLU A 101 -4.47 -4.53 18.79
CA GLU A 101 -4.16 -4.11 20.17
C GLU A 101 -3.37 -2.77 20.24
N ASP A 102 -3.15 -2.07 19.12
CA ASP A 102 -2.32 -0.86 19.06
C ASP A 102 -3.14 0.42 18.87
N LYS A 103 -3.21 1.25 19.93
CA LYS A 103 -3.90 2.55 19.90
C LYS A 103 -3.23 3.63 19.07
N ARG A 104 -2.00 3.40 18.60
CA ARG A 104 -1.29 4.35 17.72
C ARG A 104 -1.85 4.31 16.30
N VAL A 105 -2.64 3.29 15.95
CA VAL A 105 -3.21 3.13 14.62
C VAL A 105 -4.72 3.02 14.71
N LEU A 106 -5.43 3.98 14.12
CA LEU A 106 -6.86 3.85 13.86
C LEU A 106 -7.05 3.20 12.49
N TYR A 107 -7.55 1.97 12.46
CA TYR A 107 -7.93 1.27 11.23
C TYR A 107 -9.42 1.44 10.96
N PHE A 108 -9.74 1.97 9.79
CA PHE A 108 -11.11 2.16 9.31
C PHE A 108 -11.29 1.48 7.96
N SER A 109 -12.31 0.63 7.82
CA SER A 109 -12.60 -0.09 6.58
C SER A 109 -14.08 -0.01 6.22
N ILE A 110 -14.38 0.31 4.95
CA ILE A 110 -15.71 0.15 4.35
C ILE A 110 -15.63 -1.01 3.37
N HIS A 111 -16.36 -2.09 3.62
CA HIS A 111 -16.26 -3.29 2.80
C HIS A 111 -17.60 -4.00 2.64
N ARG A 112 -17.73 -4.77 1.56
CA ARG A 112 -18.87 -5.67 1.35
C ARG A 112 -18.76 -6.83 2.32
N TYR A 113 -19.86 -7.07 3.04
CA TYR A 113 -19.93 -8.08 4.08
C TYR A 113 -21.01 -9.11 3.78
N GLU A 114 -22.18 -8.67 3.34
CA GLU A 114 -23.35 -9.53 3.09
C GLU A 114 -23.60 -10.55 4.21
N ASN A 115 -23.58 -10.07 5.47
CA ASN A 115 -23.71 -10.91 6.66
C ASN A 115 -22.66 -12.04 6.74
N GLY A 116 -21.45 -11.80 6.25
CA GLY A 116 -20.33 -12.76 6.21
C GLY A 116 -20.31 -13.66 4.97
N LEU A 117 -21.21 -13.45 4.00
CA LEU A 117 -21.22 -14.22 2.76
C LEU A 117 -20.19 -13.75 1.74
N PHE A 118 -19.74 -12.50 1.80
CA PHE A 118 -18.69 -12.00 0.90
C PHE A 118 -17.29 -12.36 1.44
N TRP A 119 -16.35 -12.65 0.53
CA TRP A 119 -14.99 -13.02 0.91
C TRP A 119 -14.33 -11.84 1.66
N PRO A 120 -13.61 -12.05 2.78
CA PRO A 120 -13.01 -13.31 3.27
C PRO A 120 -13.88 -14.19 4.17
N HIS A 121 -15.19 -13.93 4.29
CA HIS A 121 -16.15 -14.73 5.07
C HIS A 121 -15.86 -14.79 6.58
N LEU A 122 -15.31 -13.71 7.14
CA LEU A 122 -14.86 -13.69 8.52
C LEU A 122 -15.86 -13.00 9.43
N GLN A 123 -16.12 -13.60 10.59
CA GLN A 123 -16.92 -12.92 11.63
C GLN A 123 -16.24 -11.63 12.11
N GLU A 124 -14.91 -11.60 12.13
CA GLU A 124 -14.16 -10.44 12.60
C GLU A 124 -14.18 -9.22 11.65
N SER A 125 -14.71 -9.39 10.44
CA SER A 125 -15.00 -8.26 9.55
C SER A 125 -16.23 -7.47 10.02
N ASN A 126 -17.01 -7.98 10.98
CA ASN A 126 -18.23 -7.34 11.46
C ASN A 126 -17.95 -6.10 12.33
N PHE A 127 -18.95 -5.24 12.51
CA PHE A 127 -18.84 -3.93 13.16
C PHE A 127 -18.56 -4.01 14.67
N ASP A 128 -18.83 -5.17 15.29
CA ASP A 128 -18.64 -5.41 16.72
C ASP A 128 -17.18 -5.76 17.08
N HIS A 129 -16.31 -5.91 16.09
CA HIS A 129 -14.88 -6.18 16.26
C HIS A 129 -14.08 -4.89 16.28
N ILE A 130 -14.04 -4.28 17.47
CA ILE A 130 -13.53 -2.92 17.67
C ILE A 130 -12.11 -2.85 18.26
N GLY A 131 -11.29 -3.90 18.10
CA GLY A 131 -9.98 -3.99 18.74
C GLY A 131 -10.03 -4.52 20.18
N LYS A 132 -8.85 -4.71 20.76
CA LYS A 132 -8.64 -5.34 22.07
C LYS A 132 -7.54 -4.64 22.86
N GLY A 133 -7.55 -4.80 24.19
CA GLY A 133 -6.53 -4.21 25.05
C GLY A 133 -6.48 -2.69 24.91
N GLU A 134 -5.27 -2.15 24.74
CA GLU A 134 -5.05 -0.72 24.53
C GLU A 134 -5.65 -0.24 23.19
N GLY A 135 -5.69 -1.09 22.16
CA GLY A 135 -6.27 -0.80 20.84
C GLY A 135 -7.79 -0.89 20.77
N ARG A 136 -8.50 -1.14 21.88
CA ARG A 136 -9.97 -1.15 21.88
C ARG A 136 -10.52 0.24 21.54
N GLY A 137 -11.36 0.31 20.52
CA GLY A 137 -11.90 1.53 19.93
C GLY A 137 -11.13 2.02 18.70
N TYR A 138 -10.02 1.37 18.33
CA TYR A 138 -9.15 1.79 17.21
C TYR A 138 -9.28 0.91 15.97
N THR A 139 -10.29 0.03 15.93
CA THR A 139 -10.73 -0.69 14.72
C THR A 139 -12.19 -0.35 14.46
N VAL A 140 -12.49 0.04 13.23
CA VAL A 140 -13.82 0.47 12.80
C VAL A 140 -14.17 -0.17 11.46
N ASN A 141 -15.13 -1.09 11.51
CA ASN A 141 -15.64 -1.78 10.32
C ASN A 141 -17.03 -1.25 9.96
N VAL A 142 -17.17 -0.73 8.74
CA VAL A 142 -18.44 -0.29 8.14
C VAL A 142 -18.84 -1.29 7.07
N LEU A 143 -20.00 -1.92 7.27
CA LEU A 143 -20.42 -3.08 6.49
C LEU A 143 -21.41 -2.70 5.40
N LEU A 144 -21.16 -3.17 4.19
CA LEU A 144 -22.13 -3.14 3.09
C LEU A 144 -22.79 -4.52 3.00
N ASN A 145 -24.01 -4.62 3.49
CA ASN A 145 -24.80 -5.87 3.45
C ASN A 145 -25.66 -6.00 2.18
N GLU A 146 -25.58 -5.03 1.27
CA GLU A 146 -26.23 -5.01 -0.02
C GLU A 146 -25.26 -4.48 -1.08
N ILE A 147 -25.43 -4.94 -2.33
CA ILE A 147 -24.68 -4.44 -3.49
C ILE A 147 -25.25 -3.12 -4.01
N GLY A 148 -24.48 -2.44 -4.88
CA GLY A 148 -24.95 -1.26 -5.60
C GLY A 148 -24.91 0.06 -4.82
N CYS A 149 -24.24 0.09 -3.65
CA CYS A 149 -23.95 1.34 -2.94
C CYS A 149 -23.23 2.33 -3.88
N ASN A 150 -23.63 3.59 -3.85
CA ASN A 150 -23.16 4.64 -4.76
C ASN A 150 -22.46 5.77 -4.00
N ASP A 151 -22.05 6.82 -4.72
CA ASP A 151 -21.36 8.00 -4.18
C ASP A 151 -22.04 8.57 -2.92
N ALA A 152 -23.36 8.68 -2.89
CA ALA A 152 -24.08 9.25 -1.74
C ALA A 152 -23.94 8.39 -0.49
N ASP A 153 -23.93 7.06 -0.64
CA ASP A 153 -23.79 6.12 0.47
C ASP A 153 -22.39 6.22 1.08
N TYR A 154 -21.35 6.18 0.23
CA TYR A 154 -19.96 6.31 0.65
C TYR A 154 -19.67 7.68 1.28
N ILE A 155 -20.16 8.76 0.68
CA ILE A 155 -20.01 10.12 1.23
C ILE A 155 -20.73 10.24 2.57
N SER A 156 -21.89 9.61 2.73
CA SER A 156 -22.60 9.57 4.01
C SER A 156 -21.79 8.84 5.09
N MET A 157 -21.25 7.66 4.78
CA MET A 157 -20.39 6.90 5.70
C MET A 157 -19.12 7.67 6.06
N PHE A 158 -18.52 8.34 5.07
CA PHE A 158 -17.36 9.20 5.27
C PHE A 158 -17.66 10.31 6.28
N TRP A 159 -18.72 11.11 6.07
CA TRP A 159 -18.98 12.27 6.91
C TRP A 159 -19.59 11.94 8.27
N ASN A 160 -20.36 10.86 8.38
CA ASN A 160 -21.05 10.51 9.63
C ASN A 160 -20.27 9.53 10.51
N VAL A 161 -19.28 8.80 9.95
CA VAL A 161 -18.52 7.81 10.70
C VAL A 161 -17.02 8.11 10.66
N LEU A 162 -16.40 8.09 9.47
CA LEU A 162 -14.94 8.26 9.37
C LEU A 162 -14.50 9.63 9.85
N TRP A 163 -15.11 10.70 9.36
CA TRP A 163 -14.65 12.06 9.58
C TRP A 163 -14.66 12.47 11.06
N PRO A 164 -15.74 12.25 11.84
CA PRO A 164 -15.74 12.57 13.27
C PRO A 164 -14.65 11.82 14.03
N LEU A 165 -14.48 10.52 13.74
CA LEU A 165 -13.46 9.68 14.38
C LEU A 165 -12.04 10.11 14.02
N ALA A 166 -11.80 10.44 12.74
CA ALA A 166 -10.50 10.89 12.26
C ALA A 166 -10.10 12.24 12.87
N VAL A 167 -11.06 13.18 13.01
CA VAL A 167 -10.81 14.47 13.65
C VAL A 167 -10.53 14.31 15.15
N GLU A 168 -11.28 13.43 15.83
CA GLU A 168 -11.04 13.13 17.26
C GLU A 168 -9.68 12.44 17.47
N PHE A 169 -9.34 11.48 16.62
CA PHE A 169 -8.06 10.78 16.65
C PHE A 169 -6.88 11.70 16.30
N ASN A 170 -7.12 12.71 15.47
CA ASN A 170 -6.15 13.73 15.05
C ASN A 170 -4.82 13.09 14.57
N PRO A 171 -4.83 12.33 13.45
CA PRO A 171 -3.65 11.60 12.99
C PRO A 171 -2.51 12.54 12.58
N ASP A 172 -1.27 12.09 12.79
CA ASP A 172 -0.06 12.75 12.29
C ASP A 172 0.26 12.31 10.84
N PHE A 173 -0.21 11.12 10.45
CA PHE A 173 -0.02 10.55 9.11
C PHE A 173 -1.26 9.76 8.67
N VAL A 174 -1.60 9.80 7.39
CA VAL A 174 -2.71 9.04 6.80
C VAL A 174 -2.19 8.06 5.76
N VAL A 175 -2.58 6.79 5.87
CA VAL A 175 -2.36 5.77 4.83
C VAL A 175 -3.71 5.35 4.27
N VAL A 176 -3.81 5.21 2.96
CA VAL A 176 -5.02 4.72 2.29
C VAL A 176 -4.70 3.41 1.58
N SER A 177 -5.34 2.32 2.00
CA SER A 177 -5.39 1.07 1.23
C SER A 177 -6.39 1.30 0.09
N ALA A 178 -5.87 1.62 -1.09
CA ALA A 178 -6.61 2.11 -2.23
C ALA A 178 -6.97 0.97 -3.18
N GLY A 179 -7.98 0.18 -2.80
CA GLY A 179 -8.72 -0.70 -3.69
C GLY A 179 -9.76 0.09 -4.49
N PHE A 180 -9.89 -0.26 -5.78
CA PHE A 180 -10.83 0.40 -6.70
C PHE A 180 -11.93 -0.55 -7.21
N ASP A 181 -12.06 -1.70 -6.57
CA ASP A 181 -13.07 -2.72 -6.83
C ASP A 181 -14.48 -2.33 -6.36
N ALA A 182 -14.65 -1.23 -5.60
CA ALA A 182 -15.95 -0.58 -5.43
C ALA A 182 -16.43 0.22 -6.65
N CYS A 183 -15.55 0.42 -7.63
CA CYS A 183 -15.86 1.29 -8.74
C CYS A 183 -16.98 0.71 -9.62
N LEU A 184 -17.82 1.59 -10.15
CA LEU A 184 -18.87 1.24 -11.11
C LEU A 184 -18.37 0.30 -12.20
N GLY A 185 -19.04 -0.85 -12.33
CA GLY A 185 -18.75 -1.88 -13.33
C GLY A 185 -17.58 -2.80 -12.97
N ASP A 186 -17.12 -2.80 -11.71
CA ASP A 186 -16.29 -3.89 -11.21
C ASP A 186 -17.12 -5.17 -11.01
N PRO A 187 -16.70 -6.32 -11.60
CA PRO A 187 -17.48 -7.56 -11.54
C PRO A 187 -17.37 -8.31 -10.20
N ILE A 188 -16.45 -7.92 -9.33
CA ILE A 188 -16.24 -8.54 -8.01
C ILE A 188 -16.94 -7.71 -6.94
N GLY A 189 -16.70 -6.40 -6.92
CA GLY A 189 -17.25 -5.56 -5.86
C GLY A 189 -18.73 -5.22 -6.01
N GLU A 190 -19.24 -5.14 -7.25
CA GLU A 190 -20.67 -4.89 -7.57
C GLU A 190 -21.25 -3.62 -6.91
N MET A 191 -20.40 -2.63 -6.62
CA MET A 191 -20.82 -1.30 -6.18
C MET A 191 -20.82 -0.31 -7.33
N ASN A 192 -21.37 0.88 -7.06
CA ASN A 192 -21.59 1.96 -8.02
C ASN A 192 -20.79 3.22 -7.63
N LEU A 193 -19.65 3.06 -6.95
CA LEU A 193 -18.81 4.21 -6.59
C LEU A 193 -18.15 4.77 -7.84
N SER A 194 -18.31 6.06 -8.09
CA SER A 194 -17.72 6.73 -9.24
C SER A 194 -16.28 7.16 -8.95
N PRO A 195 -15.46 7.37 -10.00
CA PRO A 195 -14.14 8.00 -9.83
C PRO A 195 -14.20 9.37 -9.14
N ASP A 196 -15.31 10.11 -9.28
CA ASP A 196 -15.51 11.40 -8.63
C ASP A 196 -15.85 11.23 -7.14
N GLY A 197 -16.59 10.17 -6.78
CA GLY A 197 -16.81 9.75 -5.38
C GLY A 197 -15.50 9.45 -4.65
N TYR A 198 -14.63 8.63 -5.24
CA TYR A 198 -13.26 8.41 -4.72
C TYR A 198 -12.49 9.72 -4.57
N SER A 199 -12.50 10.56 -5.62
CA SER A 199 -11.79 11.84 -5.62
C SER A 199 -12.26 12.75 -4.48
N HIS A 200 -13.56 12.76 -4.19
CA HIS A 200 -14.13 13.54 -3.09
C HIS A 200 -13.60 13.08 -1.74
N MET A 201 -13.65 11.77 -1.45
CA MET A 201 -13.17 11.23 -0.17
C MET A 201 -11.67 11.46 0.02
N ILE A 202 -10.85 11.16 -1.01
CA ILE A 202 -9.39 11.35 -0.96
C ILE A 202 -9.01 12.82 -0.75
N TYR A 203 -9.72 13.74 -1.42
CA TYR A 203 -9.49 15.17 -1.25
C TYR A 203 -9.69 15.62 0.21
N GLN A 204 -10.75 15.12 0.87
CA GLN A 204 -11.00 15.44 2.27
C GLN A 204 -9.93 14.84 3.21
N LEU A 205 -9.49 13.60 2.96
CA LEU A 205 -8.44 12.98 3.77
C LEU A 205 -7.12 13.76 3.77
N LYS A 206 -6.81 14.49 2.70
CA LYS A 206 -5.64 15.37 2.63
C LYS A 206 -5.67 16.51 3.68
N ALA A 207 -6.83 16.86 4.23
CA ALA A 207 -6.89 17.86 5.30
C ALA A 207 -6.42 17.33 6.67
N LEU A 208 -6.29 16.00 6.81
CA LEU A 208 -5.77 15.35 8.02
C LEU A 208 -4.24 15.18 7.93
N GLY A 209 -3.57 14.89 9.05
CA GLY A 209 -2.12 14.63 9.05
C GLY A 209 -1.27 15.79 8.51
N SER A 210 -1.78 17.02 8.53
CA SER A 210 -1.17 18.18 7.85
C SER A 210 -0.87 17.93 6.36
N GLY A 211 -1.66 17.09 5.69
CA GLY A 211 -1.47 16.70 4.30
C GLY A 211 -0.53 15.51 4.07
N LYS A 212 0.10 14.96 5.12
CA LYS A 212 0.97 13.78 5.05
C LYS A 212 0.13 12.54 4.82
N LEU A 213 -0.07 12.24 3.53
CA LEU A 213 -0.94 11.18 3.06
C LEU A 213 -0.22 10.30 2.04
N LEU A 214 -0.28 8.98 2.23
CA LEU A 214 0.18 7.99 1.27
C LEU A 214 -0.97 7.08 0.85
N MET A 215 -1.30 7.08 -0.44
CA MET A 215 -2.16 6.06 -1.02
C MET A 215 -1.32 4.88 -1.49
N ILE A 216 -1.81 3.66 -1.28
CA ILE A 216 -1.16 2.42 -1.72
C ILE A 216 -2.18 1.60 -2.49
N LEU A 217 -1.86 1.29 -3.74
CA LEU A 217 -2.73 0.50 -4.59
C LEU A 217 -2.86 -0.94 -4.08
N GLU A 218 -4.10 -1.42 -3.96
CA GLU A 218 -4.38 -2.85 -3.73
C GLU A 218 -4.71 -3.55 -5.07
N ILE A 219 -5.54 -2.96 -5.94
CA ILE A 219 -5.99 -3.59 -7.21
C ILE A 219 -5.74 -2.72 -8.46
N ILE A 220 -4.88 -3.17 -9.38
CA ILE A 220 -4.42 -2.38 -10.56
C ILE A 220 -5.32 -2.44 -11.78
N ASP A 221 -6.05 -3.54 -11.99
CA ASP A 221 -6.77 -3.77 -13.25
C ASP A 221 -7.83 -2.67 -13.48
N LYS A 222 -8.44 -2.18 -12.39
CA LYS A 222 -9.47 -1.15 -12.45
C LYS A 222 -8.95 0.27 -12.64
N LEU A 223 -7.71 0.57 -12.26
CA LEU A 223 -7.10 1.90 -12.49
C LEU A 223 -6.99 2.27 -13.98
N ASN A 224 -6.74 1.27 -14.82
CA ASN A 224 -6.66 1.44 -16.28
C ASN A 224 -8.05 1.62 -16.90
N GLU A 225 -9.04 0.83 -16.49
CA GLU A 225 -10.40 0.90 -17.00
C GLU A 225 -11.13 2.19 -16.63
N THR A 226 -10.94 2.66 -15.41
CA THR A 226 -11.66 3.82 -14.84
C THR A 226 -11.03 5.16 -15.17
N LYS A 227 -9.90 5.17 -15.91
CA LYS A 227 -9.13 6.38 -16.24
C LYS A 227 -8.65 7.16 -14.99
N LEU A 228 -8.65 6.56 -13.80
CA LEU A 228 -8.11 7.18 -12.58
C LEU A 228 -6.63 7.56 -12.73
N LEU A 229 -5.86 6.74 -13.46
CA LEU A 229 -4.49 7.07 -13.87
C LEU A 229 -4.38 8.40 -14.63
N ASN A 230 -5.38 8.77 -15.43
CA ASN A 230 -5.36 10.02 -16.20
C ASN A 230 -5.57 11.28 -15.34
N LYS A 231 -6.03 11.10 -14.10
CA LYS A 231 -6.12 12.17 -13.09
C LYS A 231 -4.85 12.26 -12.23
N CYS A 232 -3.93 11.30 -12.36
CA CYS A 232 -2.64 11.31 -11.71
C CYS A 232 -1.58 11.93 -12.64
N ILE A 233 -0.53 12.52 -12.07
CA ILE A 233 0.67 12.83 -12.86
C ILE A 233 1.36 11.49 -13.14
N VAL A 234 1.10 10.93 -14.32
CA VAL A 234 1.76 9.71 -14.76
C VAL A 234 3.16 10.07 -15.25
N ILE A 235 4.18 9.68 -14.48
CA ILE A 235 5.57 9.72 -14.95
C ILE A 235 5.72 8.60 -15.98
N LYS A 236 5.45 8.92 -17.24
CA LYS A 236 5.61 7.97 -18.34
C LYS A 236 7.10 7.77 -18.59
N ASN A 237 7.53 6.51 -18.60
CA ASN A 237 8.90 6.08 -18.84
C ASN A 237 9.88 6.64 -17.78
N GLY A 238 9.89 5.99 -16.62
CA GLY A 238 10.98 6.11 -15.65
C GLY A 238 12.32 6.02 -16.39
N ARG A 239 13.10 7.11 -16.38
CA ARG A 239 14.44 7.07 -16.97
C ARG A 239 15.39 6.41 -16.00
N SER A 240 16.47 5.82 -16.52
CA SER A 240 17.60 5.48 -15.67
C SER A 240 18.37 6.74 -15.27
N ALA A 241 18.80 6.80 -14.01
CA ALA A 241 19.73 7.81 -13.54
C ALA A 241 21.08 7.69 -14.27
N SER A 242 21.65 8.84 -14.63
CA SER A 242 22.98 8.93 -15.22
C SER A 242 24.07 8.70 -14.17
N ASN A 243 25.30 8.39 -14.62
CA ASN A 243 26.44 8.28 -13.70
C ASN A 243 26.68 9.56 -12.90
N VAL A 244 26.49 10.73 -13.52
CA VAL A 244 26.69 12.02 -12.83
C VAL A 244 25.70 12.18 -11.68
N GLU A 245 24.46 11.74 -11.87
CA GLU A 245 23.42 11.80 -10.83
C GLU A 245 23.68 10.82 -9.70
N LEU A 246 24.19 9.62 -10.01
CA LEU A 246 24.60 8.65 -8.99
C LEU A 246 25.86 9.11 -8.23
N GLU A 247 26.79 9.74 -8.95
CA GLU A 247 28.06 10.29 -8.42
C GLU A 247 27.85 11.48 -7.47
N ALA A 248 26.65 12.07 -7.43
CA ALA A 248 26.31 13.10 -6.45
C ALA A 248 26.39 12.60 -5.00
N VAL A 249 26.27 11.28 -4.79
CA VAL A 249 26.26 10.66 -3.45
C VAL A 249 27.23 9.48 -3.36
N HIS A 250 27.33 8.65 -4.41
CA HIS A 250 28.15 7.45 -4.41
C HIS A 250 29.48 7.65 -5.15
N ASP A 251 30.54 6.98 -4.72
CA ASP A 251 31.80 7.03 -5.44
C ASP A 251 31.78 6.19 -6.74
N ARG A 252 32.65 6.55 -7.68
CA ARG A 252 32.79 5.85 -8.96
C ARG A 252 33.10 4.35 -8.82
N PRO A 253 34.02 3.93 -7.93
CA PRO A 253 34.30 2.52 -7.71
C PRO A 253 33.06 1.71 -7.29
N TYR A 254 32.24 2.25 -6.39
CA TYR A 254 31.01 1.61 -5.93
C TYR A 254 29.97 1.50 -7.05
N ILE A 255 29.73 2.58 -7.80
CA ILE A 255 28.79 2.55 -8.93
C ILE A 255 29.23 1.52 -9.97
N HIS A 256 30.53 1.44 -10.26
CA HIS A 256 31.08 0.45 -11.17
C HIS A 256 30.91 -0.99 -10.64
N ARG A 257 31.16 -1.19 -9.35
CA ARG A 257 31.00 -2.46 -8.65
C ARG A 257 29.57 -3.00 -8.77
N ILE A 258 28.56 -2.17 -8.47
CA ILE A 258 27.15 -2.57 -8.59
C ILE A 258 26.75 -2.75 -10.06
N ARG A 259 27.24 -1.92 -11.00
CA ARG A 259 26.98 -2.10 -12.44
C ARG A 259 27.43 -3.45 -12.98
N ARG A 260 28.51 -4.01 -12.45
CA ARG A 260 29.01 -5.33 -12.89
C ARG A 260 28.03 -6.47 -12.63
N THR A 261 27.08 -6.31 -11.70
CA THR A 261 26.05 -7.33 -11.40
C THR A 261 25.27 -7.77 -12.63
N ILE A 262 25.09 -6.88 -13.62
CA ILE A 262 24.42 -7.19 -14.91
C ILE A 262 25.08 -8.36 -15.64
N MET A 263 26.40 -8.50 -15.50
CA MET A 263 27.21 -9.48 -16.23
C MET A 263 27.65 -10.66 -15.36
N MET A 264 27.28 -10.68 -14.08
CA MET A 264 27.68 -11.73 -13.15
C MET A 264 26.79 -12.98 -13.29
N SER A 265 27.39 -14.15 -13.15
CA SER A 265 26.67 -15.40 -12.91
C SER A 265 26.03 -15.43 -11.53
N ASP A 266 25.10 -16.35 -11.30
CA ASP A 266 24.37 -16.43 -10.03
C ASP A 266 25.29 -16.79 -8.85
N GLU A 267 26.39 -17.51 -9.11
CA GLU A 267 27.42 -17.79 -8.10
C GLU A 267 28.26 -16.55 -7.78
N GLU A 268 28.64 -15.77 -8.79
CA GLU A 268 29.34 -14.51 -8.60
C GLU A 268 28.48 -13.49 -7.86
N LEU A 269 27.18 -13.41 -8.18
CA LEU A 269 26.22 -12.56 -7.47
C LEU A 269 26.13 -12.95 -5.99
N ARG A 270 25.96 -14.25 -5.67
CA ARG A 270 25.96 -14.73 -4.28
C ARG A 270 27.26 -14.41 -3.54
N ASN A 271 28.41 -14.53 -4.21
CA ASN A 271 29.69 -14.16 -3.60
C ASN A 271 29.79 -12.64 -3.38
N GLU A 272 29.26 -11.85 -4.30
CA GLU A 272 29.22 -10.39 -4.19
C GLU A 272 28.28 -9.95 -3.06
N GLU A 273 27.13 -10.60 -2.87
CA GLU A 273 26.19 -10.36 -1.76
C GLU A 273 26.88 -10.49 -0.39
N ILE A 274 27.75 -11.48 -0.19
CA ILE A 274 28.47 -11.71 1.08
C ILE A 274 29.29 -10.49 1.51
N SER A 275 29.72 -9.67 0.55
CA SER A 275 30.53 -8.49 0.81
C SER A 275 29.71 -7.24 1.20
N PHE A 276 28.39 -7.35 1.19
CA PHE A 276 27.42 -6.35 1.62
C PHE A 276 26.58 -6.91 2.77
N ASP A 277 26.08 -6.05 3.66
CA ASP A 277 25.27 -6.50 4.81
C ASP A 277 24.01 -5.64 4.94
N PRO A 278 22.79 -6.18 4.74
CA PRO A 278 22.39 -7.37 3.98
C PRO A 278 21.75 -6.97 2.62
N ILE A 279 22.37 -7.35 1.49
CA ILE A 279 21.88 -7.03 0.14
C ILE A 279 21.73 -8.31 -0.69
N TYR A 280 20.64 -8.41 -1.46
CA TYR A 280 20.43 -9.43 -2.50
C TYR A 280 20.63 -8.82 -3.89
N LEU A 281 21.42 -9.46 -4.75
CA LEU A 281 21.81 -8.97 -6.06
C LEU A 281 21.35 -9.92 -7.17
N THR A 282 20.73 -9.32 -8.18
CA THR A 282 20.35 -9.97 -9.43
C THR A 282 21.02 -9.24 -10.59
N ARG A 283 21.00 -9.84 -11.78
CA ARG A 283 21.48 -9.15 -13.01
C ARG A 283 20.67 -7.89 -13.34
N GLU A 284 19.45 -7.77 -12.82
CA GLU A 284 18.62 -6.58 -12.99
C GLU A 284 18.79 -5.55 -11.88
N SER A 285 19.48 -5.87 -10.78
CA SER A 285 19.57 -4.97 -9.62
C SER A 285 20.12 -3.59 -9.97
N PHE A 286 21.12 -3.51 -10.85
CA PHE A 286 21.62 -2.20 -11.31
C PHE A 286 20.60 -1.44 -12.17
N ASN A 287 19.94 -2.12 -13.12
CA ASN A 287 18.97 -1.47 -14.00
C ASN A 287 17.74 -0.99 -13.22
N ILE A 288 17.27 -1.79 -12.27
CA ILE A 288 16.16 -1.45 -11.38
C ILE A 288 16.55 -0.29 -10.48
N ALA A 289 17.71 -0.35 -9.81
CA ALA A 289 18.15 0.71 -8.92
C ALA A 289 18.34 2.04 -9.67
N THR A 290 18.94 2.01 -10.86
CA THR A 290 19.12 3.23 -11.67
C THR A 290 17.80 3.76 -12.21
N THR A 291 16.86 2.90 -12.61
CA THR A 291 15.52 3.31 -13.05
C THR A 291 14.71 3.88 -11.89
N ALA A 292 14.82 3.31 -10.69
CA ALA A 292 14.19 3.86 -9.48
C ALA A 292 14.71 5.26 -9.16
N VAL A 293 16.04 5.45 -9.14
CA VAL A 293 16.65 6.77 -8.91
C VAL A 293 16.24 7.76 -10.00
N GLY A 294 16.29 7.36 -11.27
CA GLY A 294 15.97 8.27 -12.36
C GLY A 294 14.48 8.61 -12.47
N ALA A 295 13.59 7.70 -12.06
CA ALA A 295 12.16 7.99 -11.93
C ALA A 295 11.89 9.01 -10.81
N VAL A 296 12.57 8.90 -9.67
CA VAL A 296 12.49 9.91 -8.58
C VAL A 296 13.02 11.26 -9.05
N LEU A 297 14.16 11.29 -9.76
CA LEU A 297 14.73 12.52 -10.31
C LEU A 297 13.93 13.13 -11.47
N GLN A 298 12.91 12.44 -12.00
CA GLN A 298 11.97 13.00 -12.98
C GLN A 298 10.81 13.76 -12.32
N VAL A 299 10.62 13.61 -11.02
CA VAL A 299 9.63 14.35 -10.23
C VAL A 299 10.22 15.74 -9.90
N ASN A 300 10.28 16.63 -10.89
CA ASN A 300 10.55 18.06 -10.68
C ASN A 300 9.36 18.89 -11.10
#